data_AF-A0AA49GG50-F1
#
_entry.id   AF-A0AA49GG50-F1
#
_cell.length_a   1.000
_cell.length_b   1.000
_cell.length_c   1.000
_cell.angle_alpha   90.00
_cell.angle_beta   90.00
_cell.angle_gamma   90.00
#
_symmetry.space_group_name_H-M   'P 1'
#
loop_
_entity.id
_entity.type
_entity.pdbx_description
1 polymer ?
#
loop_
_entity_poly.entity_id
_entity_poly.type
_entity_poly.pdbx_seq_one_letter_code
_entity_poly.pdbx_strand_id
1 'polypeptide(L)'
;MGVIIAVIAIGGLTLFLAVMLVIANKKLYVYEDPRIDQVETMLPKANCGACGYPGCRPFAEALVKGDVLPGKCTVSSDEGRSAIGDYLGISVGDEEKKVARLACAGGTNVARNKAQYEGIDSCQAATLISGGGKACSWGCLGLGDCEKACDFDAIHMDEHGLPVVNTAKCTACGDCVIACPKDLFSIEPISHHLWVACKNLEKGDEILEDCQVACTACGRCAMDAPLDLITMRNNLPVIDYSIDQQNMDPIQRCPTGAILWLDNQLGAVKGKNSKKIIRKGEREMGYS
;
A
#
# COMPACT_ATOMS: atom_id res chain seq x y z
N MET A 1 -53.01 7.21 -46.95
CA MET A 1 -53.15 6.09 -45.98
C MET A 1 -51.83 5.77 -45.26
N GLY A 2 -50.73 5.49 -45.97
CA GLY A 2 -49.47 5.05 -45.35
C GLY A 2 -48.87 6.02 -44.32
N VAL A 3 -48.91 7.33 -44.58
CA VAL A 3 -48.39 8.35 -43.65
C VAL A 3 -49.18 8.38 -42.34
N ILE A 4 -50.51 8.26 -42.39
CA ILE A 4 -51.38 8.26 -41.21
C ILE A 4 -51.14 7.00 -40.37
N ILE A 5 -50.99 5.84 -41.02
CA ILE A 5 -50.69 4.57 -40.35
C ILE A 5 -49.30 4.64 -39.67
N ALA A 6 -48.29 5.20 -40.34
CA ALA A 6 -46.96 5.38 -39.77
C ALA A 6 -46.97 6.31 -38.54
N VAL A 7 -47.70 7.42 -38.60
CA VAL A 7 -47.85 8.36 -37.47
C VAL A 7 -48.54 7.70 -36.28
N ILE A 8 -49.60 6.92 -36.52
CA ILE A 8 -50.32 6.21 -35.45
C ILE A 8 -49.44 5.10 -34.84
N ALA A 9 -48.72 4.34 -35.66
CA ALA A 9 -47.87 3.25 -35.20
C ALA A 9 -46.71 3.78 -34.33
N ILE A 10 -46.02 4.83 -34.77
CA ILE A 10 -44.92 5.43 -34.02
C ILE A 10 -45.45 6.13 -32.77
N GLY A 11 -46.52 6.93 -32.90
CA GLY A 11 -47.14 7.64 -31.77
C GLY A 11 -47.63 6.71 -30.67
N GLY A 12 -48.30 5.62 -31.04
CA GLY A 12 -48.76 4.57 -30.13
C GLY A 12 -47.60 3.86 -29.43
N LEU A 13 -46.54 3.52 -30.16
CA LEU A 13 -45.34 2.90 -29.59
C LEU A 13 -44.63 3.84 -28.60
N THR A 14 -44.47 5.12 -28.94
CA THR A 14 -43.88 6.11 -28.02
C THR A 14 -44.71 6.29 -26.76
N LEU A 15 -46.04 6.37 -26.88
CA LEU A 15 -46.92 6.50 -25.72
C LEU A 15 -46.81 5.25 -24.83
N PHE A 16 -46.82 4.07 -25.44
CA PHE A 16 -46.68 2.81 -24.73
C PHE A 16 -45.35 2.72 -23.95
N LEU A 17 -44.23 3.01 -24.62
CA LEU A 17 -42.91 3.00 -23.99
C LEU A 17 -42.78 4.08 -22.90
N ALA A 18 -43.33 5.27 -23.12
CA ALA A 18 -43.33 6.34 -22.11
C ALA A 18 -44.12 5.95 -20.86
N VAL A 19 -45.32 5.37 -21.03
CA VAL A 19 -46.11 4.86 -19.91
C VAL A 19 -45.38 3.74 -19.18
N MET A 20 -44.77 2.81 -19.92
CA MET A 20 -43.98 1.73 -19.32
C MET A 20 -42.80 2.27 -18.51
N LEU A 21 -42.07 3.27 -19.01
CA LEU A 21 -40.96 3.92 -18.29
C LEU A 21 -41.43 4.66 -17.04
N VAL A 22 -42.56 5.36 -17.09
CA VAL A 22 -43.13 6.04 -15.91
C VAL A 22 -43.53 5.04 -14.84
N ILE A 23 -44.16 3.92 -15.22
CA ILE A 23 -44.52 2.84 -14.29
C ILE A 23 -43.27 2.21 -13.69
N ALA A 24 -42.26 1.92 -14.51
CA ALA A 24 -40.99 1.35 -14.06
C ALA A 24 -40.29 2.30 -13.08
N ASN A 25 -40.15 3.59 -13.42
CA ASN A 25 -39.53 4.60 -12.56
C ASN A 25 -40.26 4.71 -11.22
N LYS A 26 -41.60 4.79 -11.23
CA LYS A 26 -42.38 4.90 -9.99
C LYS A 26 -42.32 3.64 -9.13
N LYS A 27 -42.23 2.46 -9.73
CA LYS A 27 -42.20 1.17 -9.02
C LYS A 27 -40.80 0.81 -8.52
N LEU A 28 -39.75 1.25 -9.23
CA LEU A 28 -38.34 0.99 -8.90
C LEU A 28 -37.67 2.20 -8.22
N TYR A 29 -38.41 3.26 -7.90
CA TYR A 29 -37.88 4.42 -7.21
C TYR A 29 -37.34 4.00 -5.84
N VAL A 30 -36.03 4.08 -5.68
CA VAL A 30 -35.36 3.90 -4.39
C VAL A 30 -35.19 5.29 -3.78
N TYR A 31 -35.72 5.48 -2.58
CA TYR A 31 -35.50 6.72 -1.84
C TYR A 31 -34.04 6.78 -1.39
N GLU A 32 -33.30 7.78 -1.86
CA GLU A 32 -31.95 8.09 -1.39
C GLU A 32 -32.00 9.30 -0.45
N ASP A 33 -31.30 9.19 0.68
CA ASP A 33 -31.16 10.31 1.60
C ASP A 33 -30.32 11.42 0.93
N PRO A 34 -30.83 12.65 0.77
CA PRO A 34 -30.12 13.73 0.09
C PRO A 34 -28.80 14.13 0.76
N ARG A 35 -28.57 13.73 2.02
CA ARG A 35 -27.29 13.91 2.71
C ARG A 35 -26.17 13.10 2.08
N ILE A 36 -26.48 11.98 1.41
CA ILE A 36 -25.48 11.10 0.78
C ILE A 36 -24.73 11.86 -0.32
N ASP A 37 -25.46 12.53 -1.22
CA ASP A 37 -24.84 13.30 -2.32
C ASP A 37 -24.00 14.49 -1.79
N GLN A 38 -24.42 15.09 -0.68
CA GLN A 38 -23.67 16.18 -0.04
C GLN A 38 -22.36 15.66 0.56
N VAL A 39 -22.42 14.59 1.35
CA VAL A 39 -21.23 13.94 1.92
C VAL A 39 -20.30 13.43 0.82
N GLU A 40 -20.82 12.82 -0.24
CA GLU A 40 -20.03 12.39 -1.40
C GLU A 40 -19.28 13.56 -2.04
N THR A 41 -19.90 14.75 -2.07
CA THR A 41 -19.27 15.96 -2.60
C THR A 41 -18.19 16.53 -1.69
N MET A 42 -18.28 16.29 -0.39
CA MET A 42 -17.25 16.66 0.60
C MET A 42 -16.07 15.68 0.62
N LEU A 43 -16.23 14.47 0.09
CA LEU A 43 -15.16 13.48 -0.02
C LEU A 43 -14.21 13.78 -1.19
N PRO A 44 -12.98 13.23 -1.19
CA PRO A 44 -11.99 13.46 -2.25
C PRO A 44 -12.37 12.96 -3.64
N LYS A 45 -13.45 12.18 -3.78
CA LYS A 45 -13.90 11.52 -5.04
C LYS A 45 -12.84 10.66 -5.75
N ALA A 46 -11.79 10.26 -5.02
CA ALA A 46 -10.70 9.44 -5.55
C ALA A 46 -11.10 7.99 -5.86
N ASN A 47 -12.14 7.47 -5.20
CA ASN A 47 -12.59 6.07 -5.35
C ASN A 47 -11.47 5.01 -5.18
N CYS A 48 -10.47 5.31 -4.35
CA CYS A 48 -9.28 4.46 -4.16
C CYS A 48 -9.51 3.21 -3.30
N GLY A 49 -10.59 3.17 -2.53
CA GLY A 49 -10.92 2.03 -1.67
C GLY A 49 -10.10 1.85 -0.39
N ALA A 50 -9.22 2.80 -0.07
CA ALA A 50 -8.35 2.75 1.12
C ALA A 50 -9.12 2.62 2.45
N CYS A 51 -10.34 3.15 2.53
CA CYS A 51 -11.20 3.05 3.72
C CYS A 51 -11.98 1.72 3.83
N GLY A 52 -11.76 0.77 2.91
CA GLY A 52 -12.45 -0.52 2.86
C GLY A 52 -13.80 -0.52 2.13
N TYR A 53 -14.17 0.60 1.49
CA TYR A 53 -15.37 0.73 0.66
C TYR A 53 -14.98 0.85 -0.82
N PRO A 54 -15.75 0.31 -1.76
CA PRO A 54 -15.38 0.31 -3.18
C PRO A 54 -15.36 1.70 -3.85
N GLY A 55 -15.82 2.75 -3.17
CA GLY A 55 -15.79 4.11 -3.67
C GLY A 55 -16.29 5.14 -2.64
N CYS A 56 -16.28 6.41 -3.03
CA CYS A 56 -16.71 7.51 -2.15
C CYS A 56 -18.22 7.49 -1.90
N ARG A 57 -19.06 7.13 -2.88
CA ARG A 57 -20.52 7.07 -2.71
C ARG A 57 -20.95 6.00 -1.69
N PRO A 58 -20.51 4.73 -1.78
CA PRO A 58 -20.82 3.73 -0.75
C PRO A 58 -20.30 4.08 0.65
N PHE A 59 -19.16 4.79 0.73
CA PHE A 59 -18.66 5.29 2.00
C PHE A 59 -19.54 6.42 2.56
N ALA A 60 -19.99 7.36 1.72
CA ALA A 60 -20.93 8.41 2.09
C ALA A 60 -22.26 7.84 2.60
N GLU A 61 -22.79 6.79 1.94
CA GLU A 61 -23.97 6.07 2.42
C GLU A 61 -23.78 5.50 3.82
N ALA A 62 -22.63 4.86 4.08
CA ALA A 62 -22.31 4.28 5.37
C ALA A 62 -22.14 5.36 6.47
N LEU A 63 -21.57 6.52 6.13
CA LEU A 63 -21.47 7.68 7.04
C LEU A 63 -22.86 8.21 7.42
N VAL A 64 -23.75 8.38 6.45
CA VAL A 64 -25.12 8.89 6.69
C VAL A 64 -25.95 7.89 7.50
N LYS A 65 -25.74 6.59 7.31
CA LYS A 65 -26.35 5.52 8.12
C LYS A 65 -25.80 5.45 9.55
N GLY A 66 -24.62 6.02 9.80
CA GLY A 66 -23.92 5.94 11.09
C GLY A 66 -23.17 4.63 11.31
N ASP A 67 -22.92 3.85 10.25
CA ASP A 67 -22.19 2.57 10.32
C ASP A 67 -20.68 2.78 10.51
N VAL A 68 -20.16 3.95 10.12
CA VAL A 68 -18.74 4.31 10.17
C VAL A 68 -18.56 5.79 10.49
N LEU A 69 -17.34 6.15 10.89
CA LEU A 69 -16.96 7.53 11.21
C LEU A 69 -16.10 8.16 10.09
N PRO A 70 -16.12 9.50 9.94
CA PRO A 70 -15.36 10.22 8.90
C PRO A 70 -13.84 9.94 8.90
N GLY A 71 -13.28 9.67 10.08
CA GLY A 71 -11.88 9.34 10.35
C GLY A 71 -11.34 8.21 9.50
N LYS A 72 -12.21 7.28 9.07
CA LYS A 72 -11.85 6.10 8.28
C LYS A 72 -11.33 6.45 6.88
N CYS A 73 -11.62 7.64 6.36
CA CYS A 73 -11.09 8.08 5.07
C CYS A 73 -9.67 8.63 5.20
N THR A 74 -8.67 7.76 5.07
CA THR A 74 -7.24 8.10 5.22
C THR A 74 -6.73 9.14 4.21
N VAL A 75 -7.41 9.28 3.06
CA VAL A 75 -7.07 10.23 1.99
C VAL A 75 -7.66 11.63 2.20
N SER A 76 -8.78 11.75 2.93
CA SER A 76 -9.35 13.06 3.25
C SER A 76 -8.45 13.80 4.24
N SER A 77 -8.34 15.12 4.09
CA SER A 77 -7.62 15.95 5.07
C SER A 77 -8.37 15.97 6.40
N ASP A 78 -7.67 16.32 7.48
CA ASP A 78 -8.31 16.42 8.80
C ASP A 78 -9.44 17.44 8.78
N GLU A 79 -9.28 18.57 8.07
CA GLU A 79 -10.34 19.57 7.90
C GLU A 79 -11.53 19.00 7.11
N GLY A 80 -11.28 18.22 6.06
CA GLY A 80 -12.33 17.58 5.27
C GLY A 80 -13.14 16.58 6.10
N ARG A 81 -12.47 15.78 6.94
CA ARG A 81 -13.13 14.85 7.86
C ARG A 81 -13.94 15.58 8.94
N SER A 82 -13.37 16.64 9.51
CA SER A 82 -14.06 17.49 10.48
C SER A 82 -15.30 18.13 9.89
N ALA A 83 -15.22 18.68 8.67
CA ALA A 83 -16.37 19.27 7.98
C ALA A 83 -17.51 18.26 7.78
N ILE A 84 -17.19 17.01 7.43
CA ILE A 84 -18.19 15.93 7.30
C ILE A 84 -18.79 15.60 8.67
N GLY A 85 -17.97 15.51 9.72
CA GLY A 85 -18.42 15.29 11.09
C GLY A 85 -19.39 16.38 11.57
N ASP A 86 -19.04 17.65 11.35
CA ASP A 86 -19.87 18.81 11.70
C ASP A 86 -21.19 18.80 10.93
N TYR A 87 -21.16 18.46 9.64
CA TYR A 87 -22.35 18.37 8.80
C TYR A 87 -23.32 17.27 9.26
N LEU A 88 -22.79 16.10 9.65
CA LEU A 88 -23.58 14.95 10.11
C LEU A 88 -23.91 15.02 11.61
N GLY A 89 -23.27 15.90 12.37
CA GLY A 89 -23.40 15.98 13.82
C GLY A 89 -22.77 14.79 14.55
N ILE A 90 -21.73 14.18 13.97
CA ILE A 90 -21.01 13.02 14.52
C ILE A 90 -19.55 13.34 14.78
N SER A 91 -18.91 12.63 15.71
CA SER A 91 -17.47 12.74 15.89
C SER A 91 -16.71 12.16 14.69
N VAL A 92 -15.53 12.71 14.41
CA VAL A 92 -14.65 12.21 13.33
C VAL A 92 -14.20 10.78 13.60
N GLY A 93 -14.03 10.41 14.88
CA GLY A 93 -13.47 9.12 15.27
C GLY A 93 -11.95 9.10 15.17
N ASP A 94 -11.31 8.46 16.15
CA ASP A 94 -9.87 8.26 16.15
C ASP A 94 -9.56 6.97 15.38
N GLU A 95 -8.87 7.10 14.26
CA GLU A 95 -8.31 5.99 13.50
C GLU A 95 -6.79 6.07 13.58
N GLU A 96 -6.15 4.93 13.84
CA GLU A 96 -4.70 4.90 13.89
C GLU A 96 -4.12 5.21 12.50
N LYS A 97 -3.14 6.12 12.44
CA LYS A 97 -2.48 6.46 11.19
C LYS A 97 -1.80 5.22 10.60
N LYS A 98 -2.13 4.91 9.35
CA LYS A 98 -1.47 3.88 8.55
C LYS A 98 -0.52 4.51 7.55
N VAL A 99 0.51 3.77 7.17
CA VAL A 99 1.54 4.20 6.22
C VAL A 99 1.95 3.05 5.32
N ALA A 100 2.40 3.37 4.11
CA ALA A 100 3.03 2.39 3.24
C ALA A 100 4.41 1.99 3.78
N ARG A 101 4.72 0.70 3.75
CA ARG A 101 5.99 0.16 4.23
C ARG A 101 6.60 -0.81 3.24
N LEU A 102 7.90 -0.67 3.04
CA LEU A 102 8.66 -1.44 2.07
C LEU A 102 9.34 -2.65 2.72
N ALA A 103 9.06 -3.85 2.22
CA ALA A 103 9.68 -5.12 2.63
C ALA A 103 11.01 -5.39 1.89
N CYS A 104 11.85 -4.36 1.71
CA CYS A 104 13.15 -4.48 1.04
C CYS A 104 14.12 -3.40 1.51
N ALA A 105 15.32 -3.78 1.94
CA ALA A 105 16.43 -2.86 2.21
C ALA A 105 17.60 -3.04 1.21
N GLY A 106 17.39 -3.77 0.11
CA GLY A 106 18.43 -4.22 -0.82
C GLY A 106 18.77 -3.23 -1.94
N GLY A 107 19.27 -2.04 -1.59
CA GLY A 107 19.67 -0.99 -2.56
C GLY A 107 20.89 -1.35 -3.41
N THR A 108 21.27 -0.48 -4.34
CA THR A 108 22.40 -0.65 -5.27
C THR A 108 23.75 -0.78 -4.57
N ASN A 109 23.87 -0.30 -3.33
CA ASN A 109 25.06 -0.39 -2.49
C ASN A 109 25.29 -1.79 -1.88
N VAL A 110 24.22 -2.56 -1.61
CA VAL A 110 24.28 -3.84 -0.89
C VAL A 110 23.87 -5.05 -1.70
N ALA A 111 22.94 -4.88 -2.64
CA ALA A 111 22.46 -5.94 -3.52
C ALA A 111 23.13 -5.84 -4.88
N ARG A 112 23.55 -6.97 -5.43
CA ARG A 112 24.23 -7.04 -6.72
C ARG A 112 23.23 -6.97 -7.86
N ASN A 113 23.70 -6.46 -9.00
CA ASN A 113 23.03 -6.61 -10.28
C ASN A 113 23.82 -7.62 -11.12
N LYS A 114 23.13 -8.67 -11.59
CA LYS A 114 23.69 -9.70 -12.48
C LYS A 114 23.67 -9.25 -13.95
N ALA A 115 22.78 -8.32 -14.29
CA ALA A 115 22.68 -7.72 -15.62
C ALA A 115 22.20 -6.27 -15.54
N GLN A 116 22.50 -5.50 -16.58
CA GLN A 116 21.88 -4.20 -16.80
C GLN A 116 20.55 -4.39 -17.50
N TYR A 117 19.51 -3.75 -16.97
CA TYR A 117 18.25 -3.65 -17.69
C TYR A 117 18.31 -2.45 -18.65
N GLU A 118 18.05 -2.70 -19.93
CA GLU A 118 17.85 -1.66 -20.94
C GLU A 118 16.46 -1.80 -21.54
N GLY A 119 15.61 -0.80 -21.35
CA GLY A 119 14.22 -0.85 -21.78
C GLY A 119 13.40 0.32 -21.25
N ILE A 120 12.09 0.10 -21.09
CA ILE A 120 11.17 1.09 -20.54
C ILE A 120 11.48 1.26 -19.05
N ASP A 121 11.68 2.50 -18.61
CA ASP A 121 11.94 2.85 -17.20
C ASP A 121 10.72 2.59 -16.30
N SER A 122 10.45 1.31 -16.04
CA SER A 122 9.37 0.83 -15.18
C SER A 122 9.71 -0.51 -14.54
N CYS A 123 9.43 -0.64 -13.24
CA CYS A 123 9.56 -1.89 -12.50
C CYS A 123 8.71 -3.01 -13.13
N GLN A 124 7.49 -2.69 -13.60
CA GLN A 124 6.62 -3.66 -14.26
C GLN A 124 7.26 -4.21 -15.54
N ALA A 125 7.78 -3.31 -16.40
CA ALA A 125 8.47 -3.71 -17.62
C ALA A 125 9.74 -4.52 -17.34
N ALA A 126 10.56 -4.07 -16.38
CA ALA A 126 11.80 -4.74 -16.02
C ALA A 126 11.58 -6.14 -15.43
N THR A 127 10.51 -6.34 -14.65
CA THR A 127 10.21 -7.65 -14.05
C THR A 127 9.98 -8.74 -15.11
N LEU A 128 9.44 -8.38 -16.28
CA LEU A 128 9.20 -9.31 -17.40
C LEU A 128 10.50 -9.80 -18.06
N ILE A 129 11.60 -9.06 -17.91
CA ILE A 129 12.89 -9.34 -18.56
C ILE A 129 13.87 -9.79 -17.48
N SER A 130 13.89 -11.10 -17.21
CA SER A 130 14.79 -11.73 -16.24
C SER A 130 14.75 -11.07 -14.85
N GLY A 131 13.58 -10.57 -14.44
CA GLY A 131 13.41 -9.94 -13.12
C GLY A 131 14.14 -8.61 -12.95
N GLY A 132 14.50 -7.91 -14.03
CA GLY A 132 15.07 -6.56 -13.99
C GLY A 132 16.57 -6.50 -13.73
N GLY A 133 17.30 -7.60 -13.92
CA GLY A 133 18.77 -7.65 -13.85
C GLY A 133 19.36 -7.67 -12.43
N LYS A 134 18.54 -7.45 -11.40
CA LYS A 134 18.96 -7.58 -9.99
C LYS A 134 19.23 -9.04 -9.64
N ALA A 135 20.29 -9.27 -8.86
CA ALA A 135 20.68 -10.61 -8.43
C ALA A 135 19.59 -11.29 -7.58
N CYS A 136 18.97 -10.51 -6.68
CA CYS A 136 17.84 -10.93 -5.87
C CYS A 136 16.53 -10.79 -6.64
N SER A 137 15.93 -11.92 -7.01
CA SER A 137 14.67 -12.00 -7.76
C SER A 137 13.46 -11.38 -7.02
N TRP A 138 13.55 -11.25 -5.70
CA TRP A 138 12.49 -10.77 -4.82
C TRP A 138 12.59 -9.28 -4.49
N GLY A 139 13.73 -8.65 -4.76
CA GLY A 139 14.04 -7.31 -4.26
C GLY A 139 13.47 -6.17 -5.10
N CYS A 140 13.53 -4.96 -4.54
CA CYS A 140 13.21 -3.73 -5.25
C CYS A 140 14.17 -3.54 -6.44
N LEU A 141 13.62 -3.17 -7.60
CA LEU A 141 14.39 -2.95 -8.83
C LEU A 141 14.92 -1.52 -8.98
N GLY A 142 14.36 -0.57 -8.23
CA GLY A 142 14.82 0.82 -8.20
C GLY A 142 14.38 1.72 -9.35
N LEU A 143 13.36 1.34 -10.14
CA LEU A 143 12.87 2.13 -11.29
C LEU A 143 11.70 3.08 -10.96
N GLY A 144 11.29 3.14 -9.69
CA GLY A 144 10.43 4.21 -9.18
C GLY A 144 8.94 4.15 -9.54
N ASP A 145 8.39 3.03 -10.00
CA ASP A 145 6.92 2.91 -10.26
C ASP A 145 6.07 3.34 -9.06
N CYS A 146 6.52 3.05 -7.83
CA CYS A 146 5.84 3.46 -6.61
C CYS A 146 5.93 4.96 -6.33
N GLU A 147 7.03 5.63 -6.70
CA GLU A 147 7.16 7.08 -6.62
C GLU A 147 6.25 7.75 -7.66
N LYS A 148 6.29 7.27 -8.92
CA LYS A 148 5.43 7.77 -10.02
C LYS A 148 3.94 7.61 -9.72
N ALA A 149 3.55 6.56 -8.99
CA ALA A 149 2.16 6.31 -8.60
C ALA A 149 1.70 7.11 -7.37
N CYS A 150 2.59 7.83 -6.68
CA CYS A 150 2.24 8.53 -5.44
C CYS A 150 1.81 9.98 -5.71
N ASP A 151 0.50 10.23 -5.73
CA ASP A 151 -0.07 11.58 -5.90
C ASP A 151 0.18 12.53 -4.70
N PHE A 152 0.64 11.99 -3.57
CA PHE A 152 0.85 12.73 -2.32
C PHE A 152 2.31 13.11 -2.06
N ASP A 153 3.20 12.84 -3.02
CA ASP A 153 4.64 13.15 -2.89
C ASP A 153 5.23 12.54 -1.61
N ALA A 154 4.74 11.35 -1.25
CA ALA A 154 5.06 10.65 -0.01
C ALA A 154 6.15 9.59 -0.21
N ILE A 155 6.56 9.30 -1.45
CA ILE A 155 7.58 8.30 -1.77
C ILE A 155 8.63 8.96 -2.63
N HIS A 156 9.91 8.85 -2.25
CA HIS A 156 11.04 9.29 -3.04
C HIS A 156 12.08 8.20 -3.17
N MET A 157 12.74 8.11 -4.32
CA MET A 157 13.87 7.20 -4.49
C MET A 157 15.14 7.81 -3.86
N ASP A 158 15.80 7.06 -2.98
CA ASP A 158 17.06 7.48 -2.39
C ASP A 158 18.26 7.29 -3.35
N GLU A 159 19.44 7.72 -2.91
CA GLU A 159 20.70 7.56 -3.64
C GLU A 159 21.11 6.10 -3.92
N HIS A 160 20.42 5.13 -3.32
CA HIS A 160 20.66 3.70 -3.50
C HIS A 160 19.54 3.01 -4.30
N GLY A 161 18.64 3.79 -4.91
CA GLY A 161 17.53 3.27 -5.70
C GLY A 161 16.50 2.51 -4.87
N LEU A 162 16.33 2.85 -3.60
CA LEU A 162 15.22 2.36 -2.77
C LEU A 162 14.18 3.44 -2.53
N PRO A 163 12.88 3.10 -2.55
CA PRO A 163 11.84 4.05 -2.20
C PRO A 163 11.80 4.28 -0.69
N VAL A 164 11.87 5.55 -0.29
CA VAL A 164 11.74 6.04 1.08
C VAL A 164 10.37 6.68 1.23
N VAL A 165 9.61 6.21 2.22
CA VAL A 165 8.26 6.71 2.51
C VAL A 165 8.32 7.81 3.56
N ASN A 166 7.82 8.99 3.23
CA ASN A 166 7.54 10.06 4.18
C ASN A 166 6.23 9.75 4.93
N THR A 167 6.35 9.31 6.17
CA THR A 167 5.21 8.94 7.03
C THR A 167 4.31 10.13 7.37
N ALA A 168 4.79 11.37 7.28
CA ALA A 168 3.96 12.56 7.50
C ALA A 168 2.98 12.76 6.33
N LYS A 169 3.46 12.63 5.08
CA LYS A 169 2.68 12.84 3.86
C LYS A 169 1.86 11.62 3.41
N CYS A 170 2.27 10.41 3.79
CA CYS A 170 1.59 9.20 3.37
C CYS A 170 0.14 9.15 3.88
N THR A 171 -0.81 8.96 2.97
CA THR A 171 -2.25 8.86 3.22
C THR A 171 -2.77 7.42 3.21
N ALA A 172 -1.86 6.43 3.11
CA ALA A 172 -2.21 5.01 3.03
C ALA A 172 -3.24 4.66 1.92
N CYS A 173 -3.19 5.35 0.78
CA CYS A 173 -4.11 5.11 -0.34
C CYS A 173 -3.97 3.71 -0.97
N GLY A 174 -2.77 3.12 -0.92
CA GLY A 174 -2.49 1.79 -1.45
C GLY A 174 -1.96 1.75 -2.89
N ASP A 175 -1.85 2.88 -3.59
CA ASP A 175 -1.43 2.88 -5.01
C ASP A 175 -0.03 2.31 -5.21
N CYS A 176 0.90 2.55 -4.27
CA CYS A 176 2.24 1.95 -4.28
C CYS A 176 2.22 0.41 -4.12
N VAL A 177 1.21 -0.14 -3.45
CA VAL A 177 1.02 -1.60 -3.31
C VAL A 177 0.63 -2.18 -4.66
N ILE A 178 -0.29 -1.52 -5.38
CA ILE A 178 -0.74 -1.93 -6.71
C ILE A 178 0.38 -1.76 -7.76
N ALA A 179 1.11 -0.65 -7.68
CA ALA A 179 2.14 -0.31 -8.66
C ALA A 179 3.37 -1.22 -8.57
N CYS A 180 3.65 -1.83 -7.40
CA CYS A 180 4.85 -2.63 -7.19
C CYS A 180 4.67 -4.07 -7.69
N PRO A 181 5.30 -4.49 -8.82
CA PRO A 181 5.14 -5.85 -9.36
C PRO A 181 5.84 -6.94 -8.53
N LYS A 182 6.56 -6.55 -7.48
CA LYS A 182 7.24 -7.45 -6.53
C LYS A 182 6.47 -7.58 -5.21
N ASP A 183 5.31 -6.91 -5.10
CA ASP A 183 4.46 -6.89 -3.92
C ASP A 183 5.23 -6.49 -2.64
N LEU A 184 6.16 -5.53 -2.76
CA LEU A 184 7.05 -5.16 -1.65
C LEU A 184 6.42 -4.18 -0.67
N PHE A 185 5.33 -3.52 -1.05
CA PHE A 185 4.62 -2.58 -0.18
C PHE A 185 3.47 -3.26 0.54
N SER A 186 3.28 -2.90 1.80
CA SER A 186 2.02 -3.11 2.52
C SER A 186 1.61 -1.84 3.25
N ILE A 187 0.32 -1.72 3.56
CA ILE A 187 -0.22 -0.63 4.37
C ILE A 187 -0.29 -1.13 5.81
N GLU A 188 0.47 -0.48 6.69
CA GLU A 188 0.62 -0.89 8.08
C GLU A 188 0.33 0.29 9.02
N PRO A 189 -0.28 0.06 10.19
CA PRO A 189 -0.31 1.02 11.28
C PRO A 189 1.08 1.56 11.65
N ILE A 190 1.14 2.82 12.07
CA ILE A 190 2.41 3.45 12.45
C ILE A 190 3.00 2.82 13.72
N SER A 191 2.16 2.28 14.61
CA SER A 191 2.58 1.58 15.83
C SER A 191 3.32 0.26 15.61
N HIS A 192 3.25 -0.32 14.40
CA HIS A 192 3.93 -1.58 14.08
C HIS A 192 5.45 -1.37 14.04
N HIS A 193 6.14 -1.16 15.16
CA HIS A 193 7.54 -0.73 15.07
C HIS A 193 8.48 -1.80 14.54
N LEU A 194 8.23 -3.07 14.89
CA LEU A 194 9.04 -4.18 14.39
C LEU A 194 8.71 -4.45 12.93
N TRP A 195 9.71 -4.49 12.05
CA TRP A 195 9.49 -4.64 10.60
C TRP A 195 10.53 -5.53 9.92
N VAL A 196 10.09 -6.32 8.96
CA VAL A 196 10.94 -7.21 8.15
C VAL A 196 11.18 -6.56 6.78
N ALA A 197 12.36 -5.98 6.60
CA ALA A 197 12.77 -5.31 5.37
C ALA A 197 13.36 -6.30 4.33
N CYS A 198 12.75 -7.48 4.20
CA CYS A 198 13.15 -8.50 3.24
C CYS A 198 11.96 -9.39 2.85
N LYS A 199 11.79 -9.63 1.54
CA LYS A 199 10.79 -10.56 1.00
C LYS A 199 11.39 -11.81 0.34
N ASN A 200 12.72 -11.98 0.36
CA ASN A 200 13.36 -13.17 -0.20
C ASN A 200 12.99 -14.43 0.62
N LEU A 201 12.45 -15.45 -0.05
CA LEU A 201 12.03 -16.73 0.55
C LEU A 201 13.14 -17.81 0.52
N GLU A 202 14.32 -17.48 0.00
CA GLU A 202 15.49 -18.35 0.04
C GLU A 202 16.02 -18.51 1.48
N LYS A 203 16.85 -19.53 1.71
CA LYS A 203 17.46 -19.81 3.02
C LYS A 203 18.96 -20.04 2.88
N GLY A 204 19.70 -19.65 3.91
CA GLY A 204 21.14 -19.88 4.01
C GLY A 204 21.97 -18.63 3.75
N ASP A 205 23.26 -18.73 4.05
CA ASP A 205 24.18 -17.60 3.95
C ASP A 205 24.63 -17.31 2.50
N GLU A 206 24.39 -18.23 1.56
CA GLU A 206 24.65 -18.06 0.12
C GLU A 206 23.90 -16.84 -0.46
N ILE A 207 22.73 -16.51 0.09
CA ILE A 207 21.94 -15.32 -0.31
C ILE A 207 22.75 -14.03 -0.13
N LEU A 208 23.71 -14.01 0.79
CA LEU A 208 24.55 -12.84 1.07
C LEU A 208 25.51 -12.50 -0.07
N GLU A 209 25.76 -13.45 -0.98
CA GLU A 209 26.46 -13.19 -2.23
C GLU A 209 25.64 -12.26 -3.12
N ASP A 210 24.32 -12.43 -3.16
CA ASP A 210 23.40 -11.61 -3.96
C ASP A 210 22.99 -10.33 -3.23
N CYS A 211 22.74 -10.39 -1.91
CA CYS A 211 22.31 -9.23 -1.11
C CYS A 211 22.80 -9.30 0.34
N GLN A 212 23.65 -8.35 0.74
CA GLN A 212 24.27 -8.33 2.07
C GLN A 212 23.31 -8.08 3.24
N VAL A 213 22.08 -7.63 2.97
CA VAL A 213 21.06 -7.32 3.98
C VAL A 213 19.86 -8.26 3.91
N ALA A 214 19.97 -9.37 3.17
CA ALA A 214 18.89 -10.35 3.07
C ALA A 214 18.65 -11.09 4.40
N CYS A 215 17.42 -11.56 4.62
CA CYS A 215 17.15 -12.51 5.68
C CYS A 215 17.72 -13.88 5.28
N THR A 216 18.54 -14.50 6.13
CA THR A 216 19.10 -15.85 5.88
C THR A 216 18.27 -16.98 6.50
N ALA A 217 17.09 -16.65 7.05
CA ALA A 217 16.20 -17.56 7.76
C ALA A 217 16.82 -18.24 9.00
N CYS A 218 17.76 -17.57 9.68
CA CYS A 218 18.44 -18.13 10.85
C CYS A 218 17.57 -18.28 12.12
N GLY A 219 16.39 -17.66 12.16
CA GLY A 219 15.42 -17.78 13.26
C GLY A 219 15.79 -17.08 14.58
N ARG A 220 16.93 -16.36 14.65
CA ARG A 220 17.37 -15.68 15.90
C ARG A 220 16.35 -14.68 16.41
N CYS A 221 15.73 -13.91 15.51
CA CYS A 221 14.66 -12.97 15.84
C CYS A 221 13.46 -13.65 16.51
N ALA A 222 13.06 -14.82 16.02
CA ALA A 222 11.99 -15.62 16.63
C ALA A 222 12.39 -16.19 18.01
N MET A 223 13.65 -16.55 18.21
CA MET A 223 14.15 -16.99 19.53
C MET A 223 14.26 -15.85 20.56
N ASP A 224 14.50 -14.62 20.09
CA ASP A 224 14.65 -13.43 20.93
C ASP A 224 13.32 -12.73 21.21
N ALA A 225 12.27 -13.11 20.50
CA ALA A 225 10.93 -12.57 20.66
C ALA A 225 10.19 -13.26 21.81
N PRO A 226 9.21 -12.58 22.45
CA PRO A 226 8.22 -13.25 23.28
C PRO A 226 7.52 -14.37 22.51
N LEU A 227 6.93 -15.29 23.27
CA LEU A 227 6.21 -16.43 22.71
C LEU A 227 5.16 -15.96 21.68
N ASP A 228 5.13 -16.62 20.54
CA ASP A 228 4.22 -16.40 19.40
C ASP A 228 4.33 -15.04 18.67
N LEU A 229 5.13 -14.07 19.15
CA LEU A 229 5.29 -12.77 18.47
C LEU A 229 5.89 -12.92 17.07
N ILE A 230 6.91 -13.77 16.91
CA ILE A 230 7.55 -13.99 15.61
C ILE A 230 7.56 -15.49 15.31
N THR A 231 6.95 -15.85 14.19
CA THR A 231 6.98 -17.20 13.65
C THR A 231 7.71 -17.22 12.32
N MET A 232 8.61 -18.20 12.13
CA MET A 232 9.24 -18.40 10.82
C MET A 232 8.27 -19.13 9.87
N ARG A 233 7.91 -18.51 8.75
CA ARG A 233 7.09 -19.13 7.68
C ARG A 233 7.73 -18.84 6.33
N ASN A 234 7.86 -19.88 5.48
CA ASN A 234 8.50 -19.76 4.17
C ASN A 234 9.88 -19.08 4.22
N ASN A 235 10.69 -19.45 5.22
CA ASN A 235 12.02 -18.89 5.46
C ASN A 235 12.06 -17.38 5.85
N LEU A 236 10.91 -16.73 6.03
CA LEU A 236 10.83 -15.36 6.55
C LEU A 236 10.23 -15.31 7.96
N PRO A 237 10.68 -14.36 8.80
CA PRO A 237 9.97 -14.03 10.03
C PRO A 237 8.64 -13.37 9.69
N VAL A 238 7.57 -13.85 10.31
CA VAL A 238 6.23 -13.27 10.28
C VAL A 238 5.92 -12.78 11.68
N ILE A 239 5.58 -11.50 11.79
CA ILE A 239 5.30 -10.82 13.07
C ILE A 239 3.78 -10.85 13.30
N ASP A 240 3.36 -11.27 14.49
CA ASP A 240 1.98 -11.14 14.94
C ASP A 240 1.82 -9.82 15.71
N TYR A 241 1.26 -8.81 15.05
CA TYR A 241 1.05 -7.49 15.63
C TYR A 241 -0.10 -7.42 16.64
N SER A 242 -0.83 -8.51 16.89
CA SER A 242 -1.78 -8.56 18.00
C SER A 242 -1.07 -8.64 19.36
N ILE A 243 0.22 -9.00 19.35
CA ILE A 243 1.08 -9.08 20.53
C ILE A 243 1.91 -7.79 20.60
N ASP A 244 1.68 -6.98 21.63
CA ASP A 244 2.40 -5.73 21.82
C ASP A 244 3.87 -6.00 22.20
N GLN A 245 4.79 -5.45 21.40
CA GLN A 245 6.23 -5.55 21.62
C GLN A 245 6.82 -4.16 21.81
N GLN A 246 7.14 -3.83 23.07
CA GLN A 246 7.66 -2.51 23.43
C GLN A 246 9.18 -2.40 23.40
N ASN A 247 9.89 -3.47 23.04
CA ASN A 247 11.34 -3.51 23.07
C ASN A 247 11.96 -4.00 21.75
N MET A 248 13.23 -3.67 21.57
CA MET A 248 13.99 -3.94 20.34
C MET A 248 14.79 -5.26 20.41
N ASP A 249 14.50 -6.18 21.33
CA ASP A 249 15.26 -7.42 21.52
C ASP A 249 15.33 -8.28 20.24
N PRO A 250 14.23 -8.49 19.48
CA PRO A 250 14.23 -9.36 18.30
C PRO A 250 15.17 -8.91 17.17
N ILE A 251 15.53 -7.63 17.13
CA ILE A 251 16.42 -7.10 16.09
C ILE A 251 17.90 -7.22 16.47
N GLN A 252 18.24 -7.31 17.76
CA GLN A 252 19.61 -7.11 18.24
C GLN A 252 20.60 -8.13 17.68
N ARG A 253 20.18 -9.39 17.54
CA ARG A 253 21.01 -10.50 17.04
C ARG A 253 20.81 -10.80 15.56
N CYS A 254 20.14 -9.93 14.80
CA CYS A 254 20.04 -10.07 13.35
C CYS A 254 21.38 -9.68 12.69
N PRO A 255 22.11 -10.63 12.05
CA PRO A 255 23.43 -10.34 11.48
C PRO A 255 23.37 -9.42 10.25
N THR A 256 22.29 -9.49 9.47
CA THR A 256 22.12 -8.74 8.22
C THR A 256 21.33 -7.45 8.40
N GLY A 257 20.62 -7.31 9.52
CA GLY A 257 19.68 -6.21 9.75
C GLY A 257 18.44 -6.28 8.84
N ALA A 258 18.04 -7.48 8.42
CA ALA A 258 16.85 -7.72 7.61
C ALA A 258 15.54 -7.52 8.40
N ILE A 259 15.60 -7.64 9.73
CA ILE A 259 14.55 -7.21 10.65
C ILE A 259 15.06 -5.99 11.41
N LEU A 260 14.22 -4.97 11.53
CA LEU A 260 14.56 -3.65 12.04
C LEU A 260 13.41 -3.06 12.84
N TRP A 261 13.72 -1.98 13.55
CA TRP A 261 12.75 -1.19 14.29
C TRP A 261 12.52 0.14 13.56
N LEU A 262 11.27 0.47 13.26
CA LEU A 262 10.89 1.73 12.62
C LEU A 262 10.57 2.75 13.70
N ASP A 263 11.47 3.69 13.90
CA ASP A 263 11.29 4.82 14.80
C ASP A 263 10.77 6.04 14.03
N ASN A 264 9.83 6.78 14.62
CA ASN A 264 9.21 7.93 13.98
C ASN A 264 10.18 9.11 13.77
N GLN A 265 11.26 9.19 14.54
CA GLN A 265 12.26 10.25 14.46
C GLN A 265 13.56 9.78 13.81
N LEU A 266 14.02 8.58 14.15
CA LEU A 266 15.30 8.03 13.71
C LEU A 266 15.19 7.18 12.43
N GLY A 267 13.97 6.87 11.98
CA GLY A 267 13.73 6.00 10.84
C GLY A 267 14.07 4.54 11.15
N ALA A 268 14.65 3.83 10.19
CA ALA A 268 14.95 2.40 10.32
C ALA A 268 16.20 2.13 11.20
N VAL A 269 15.97 1.63 12.41
CA VAL A 269 17.01 1.26 13.37
C VAL A 269 17.32 -0.24 13.28
N LYS A 270 18.60 -0.57 13.02
CA LYS A 270 19.10 -1.95 12.99
C LYS A 270 19.68 -2.38 14.33
N GLY A 271 19.70 -3.68 14.57
CA GLY A 271 20.25 -4.25 15.81
C GLY A 271 21.75 -4.07 15.95
N LYS A 272 22.26 -4.18 17.19
CA LYS A 272 23.70 -4.01 17.51
C LYS A 272 24.62 -4.95 16.72
N ASN A 273 24.19 -6.18 16.46
CA ASN A 273 25.00 -7.17 15.74
C ASN A 273 24.83 -7.10 14.21
N SER A 274 24.01 -6.18 13.71
CA SER A 274 23.84 -6.02 12.27
C SER A 274 25.12 -5.48 11.64
N LYS A 275 25.55 -6.12 10.56
CA LYS A 275 26.72 -5.69 9.79
C LYS A 275 26.53 -4.24 9.31
N LYS A 276 27.48 -3.37 9.66
CA LYS A 276 27.48 -1.99 9.16
C LYS A 276 27.79 -2.00 7.67
N ILE A 277 26.94 -1.34 6.88
CA ILE A 277 27.17 -1.16 5.46
C ILE A 277 28.24 -0.06 5.32
N ILE A 278 29.46 -0.45 4.97
CA ILE A 278 30.60 0.48 4.86
C ILE A 278 30.60 1.18 3.49
N ARG A 279 30.06 0.52 2.46
CA ARG A 279 30.05 1.00 1.09
C ARG A 279 28.93 2.03 0.89
N LYS A 280 29.33 3.24 0.49
CA LYS A 280 28.42 4.36 0.20
C LYS A 280 28.09 4.53 -1.30
N GLY A 281 28.78 3.82 -2.19
CA GLY A 281 28.57 3.88 -3.64
C GLY A 281 27.91 2.62 -4.20
N GLU A 282 27.52 2.67 -5.48
CA GLU A 282 26.88 1.57 -6.21
C GLU A 282 27.83 0.37 -6.40
N ARG A 283 27.27 -0.84 -6.51
CA ARG A 283 28.05 -2.02 -6.90
C ARG A 283 28.20 -2.06 -8.43
N GLU A 284 29.45 -2.10 -8.91
CA GLU A 284 29.73 -2.39 -10.31
C GLU A 284 29.09 -3.72 -10.73
N MET A 285 28.47 -3.75 -11.91
CA MET A 285 27.84 -4.94 -12.45
C MET A 285 28.88 -6.04 -12.70
N GLY A 286 28.54 -7.28 -12.34
CA GLY A 286 29.34 -8.45 -12.71
C GLY A 286 30.54 -8.80 -11.81
N TYR A 287 30.94 -7.98 -10.83
CA TYR A 287 32.07 -8.33 -9.96
C TYR A 287 31.63 -9.08 -8.69
N SER A 288 32.14 -10.31 -8.54
CA SER A 288 32.05 -11.22 -7.37
C SER A 288 32.75 -10.63 -6.16
#